data_AF-A0A1F4XU35-F1
#
_entry.id   AF-A0A1F4XU35-F1
#
_cell.length_a   1.000
_cell.length_b   1.000
_cell.length_c   1.000
_cell.angle_alpha   90.00
_cell.angle_beta   90.00
_cell.angle_gamma   90.00
#
_symmetry.space_group_name_H-M   'P 1'
#
loop_
_entity.id
_entity.type
_entity.pdbx_description
1 polymer ?
#
loop_
_entity_poly.entity_id
_entity_poly.type
_entity_poly.pdbx_seq_one_letter_code
_entity_poly.pdbx_strand_id
1 'polypeptide(L)'
;MFRSHATEAQKKEIFDRYQTLGEDCGGVEAGILFLQVAHNLDQRKGMHMVEVAIFRDAAALQAFRKHPWHQELTNILGTFADWAAGDINISLADLPRPPIPQPQGFSEEELNRN
;
A
#
# COMPACT_ATOMS: atom_id res chain seq x y z
N MET A 1 -14.87 3.14 -8.47
CA MET A 1 -15.97 2.39 -9.09
C MET A 1 -15.69 2.22 -10.58
N PHE A 2 -15.84 1.01 -11.12
CA PHE A 2 -15.75 0.80 -12.58
C PHE A 2 -17.03 1.30 -13.25
N ARG A 3 -16.88 1.97 -14.40
CA ARG A 3 -17.98 2.45 -15.25
C ARG A 3 -18.67 1.28 -15.95
N SER A 4 -19.91 1.49 -16.38
CA SER A 4 -20.75 0.44 -16.95
C SER A 4 -20.21 -0.17 -18.25
N HIS A 5 -19.38 0.57 -19.00
CA HIS A 5 -18.77 0.09 -20.24
C HIS A 5 -17.46 -0.69 -20.05
N ALA A 6 -16.93 -0.75 -18.83
CA ALA A 6 -15.71 -1.51 -18.54
C ALA A 6 -16.01 -3.01 -18.54
N THR A 7 -15.37 -3.75 -19.44
CA THR A 7 -15.50 -5.21 -19.55
C THR A 7 -14.73 -5.92 -18.44
N GLU A 8 -15.11 -7.16 -18.11
CA GLU A 8 -14.37 -7.97 -17.12
C GLU A 8 -12.91 -8.21 -17.54
N ALA A 9 -12.64 -8.34 -18.83
CA ALA A 9 -11.29 -8.48 -19.35
C ALA A 9 -10.44 -7.23 -19.05
N GLN A 10 -10.99 -6.03 -19.25
CA GLN A 10 -10.30 -4.76 -18.93
C GLN A 10 -10.09 -4.59 -17.43
N LYS A 11 -11.10 -4.94 -16.62
CA LYS A 11 -10.97 -4.92 -15.15
C LYS A 11 -9.85 -5.85 -14.69
N LYS A 12 -9.79 -7.06 -15.26
CA LYS A 12 -8.74 -8.04 -14.95
C LYS A 12 -7.37 -7.55 -15.39
N GLU A 13 -7.24 -7.03 -16.60
CA GLU A 13 -5.96 -6.50 -17.11
C GLU A 13 -5.43 -5.38 -16.21
N ILE A 14 -6.28 -4.41 -15.85
CA ILE A 14 -5.92 -3.33 -14.93
C ILE A 14 -5.47 -3.90 -13.58
N PHE A 15 -6.25 -4.83 -13.02
CA PHE A 15 -5.92 -5.47 -11.75
C PHE A 15 -4.56 -6.18 -11.79
N ASP A 16 -4.29 -6.95 -12.86
CA ASP A 16 -3.05 -7.69 -13.05
C ASP A 16 -1.86 -6.73 -13.15
N ARG A 17 -1.98 -5.62 -13.91
CA ARG A 17 -0.92 -4.61 -14.05
C ARG A 17 -0.59 -3.91 -12.74
N TYR A 18 -1.58 -3.70 -11.88
CA TYR A 18 -1.36 -3.14 -10.55
C TYR A 18 -0.54 -4.04 -9.63
N GLN A 19 -0.48 -5.35 -9.88
CA GLN A 19 0.26 -6.29 -9.02
C GLN A 19 1.78 -6.09 -9.07
N THR A 20 2.30 -5.57 -10.19
CA THR A 20 3.76 -5.34 -10.38
C THR A 20 4.14 -3.86 -10.36
N LEU A 21 3.16 -2.95 -10.32
CA LEU A 21 3.37 -1.52 -10.51
C LEU A 21 4.43 -0.91 -9.58
N GLY A 22 4.50 -1.35 -8.32
CA GLY A 22 5.50 -0.88 -7.37
C GLY A 22 6.93 -1.18 -7.83
N GLU A 23 7.17 -2.41 -8.29
CA GLU A 23 8.46 -2.84 -8.82
C GLU A 23 8.76 -2.20 -10.18
N ASP A 24 7.76 -2.09 -11.04
CA ASP A 24 7.88 -1.40 -12.34
C ASP A 24 8.23 0.09 -12.18
N CYS A 25 7.92 0.68 -11.01
CA CYS A 25 8.31 2.04 -10.63
C CYS A 25 9.62 2.12 -9.82
N GLY A 26 10.39 1.04 -9.74
CA GLY A 26 11.70 0.98 -9.11
C GLY A 26 11.72 0.45 -7.66
N GLY A 27 10.58 0.01 -7.14
CA GLY A 27 10.48 -0.70 -5.86
C GLY A 27 11.11 0.03 -4.68
N VAL A 28 11.78 -0.73 -3.81
CA VAL A 28 12.39 -0.22 -2.58
C VAL A 28 13.46 0.85 -2.84
N GLU A 29 14.24 0.71 -3.91
CA GLU A 29 15.28 1.68 -4.29
C GLU A 29 14.69 3.06 -4.63
N ALA A 30 13.50 3.08 -5.24
CA ALA A 30 12.73 4.29 -5.50
C ALA A 30 12.02 4.85 -4.23
N GLY A 31 12.11 4.15 -3.09
CA GLY A 31 11.46 4.52 -1.84
C GLY A 31 10.02 4.03 -1.72
N ILE A 32 9.60 3.05 -2.54
CA ILE A 32 8.31 2.36 -2.45
C ILE A 32 8.49 1.17 -1.51
N LEU A 33 8.12 1.34 -0.25
CA LEU A 33 8.36 0.33 0.80
C LEU A 33 7.32 -0.79 0.77
N PHE A 34 6.12 -0.47 0.27
CA PHE A 34 5.03 -1.41 0.11
C PHE A 34 4.08 -0.86 -0.96
N LEU A 35 3.58 -1.71 -1.84
CA LEU A 35 2.45 -1.42 -2.71
C LEU A 35 1.69 -2.72 -2.93
N GLN A 36 0.39 -2.71 -2.62
CA GLN A 36 -0.48 -3.84 -2.87
C GLN A 36 -1.85 -3.37 -3.32
N VAL A 37 -2.39 -4.06 -4.33
CA VAL A 37 -3.76 -3.88 -4.81
C VAL A 37 -4.53 -5.18 -4.65
N ALA A 38 -5.70 -5.08 -4.02
CA ALA A 38 -6.57 -6.22 -3.75
C ALA A 38 -8.03 -5.91 -4.09
N HIS A 39 -8.84 -6.96 -4.21
CA HIS A 39 -10.28 -6.81 -4.34
C HIS A 39 -10.88 -6.23 -3.05
N ASN A 40 -11.75 -5.23 -3.20
CA ASN A 40 -12.47 -4.70 -2.07
C ASN A 40 -13.57 -5.69 -1.64
N LEU A 41 -13.56 -6.05 -0.35
CA LEU A 41 -14.55 -6.96 0.24
C LEU A 41 -15.89 -6.27 0.54
N ASP A 42 -15.90 -4.95 0.73
CA ASP A 42 -17.13 -4.17 0.97
C ASP A 42 -17.55 -3.38 -0.28
N GLN A 43 -18.45 -3.97 -1.06
CA GLN A 43 -18.91 -3.39 -2.32
C GLN A 43 -20.14 -2.48 -2.20
N ARG A 44 -20.63 -2.17 -0.97
CA ARG A 44 -21.82 -1.32 -0.78
C ARG A 44 -21.68 0.08 -1.39
N LYS A 45 -20.43 0.55 -1.59
CA LYS A 45 -20.10 1.84 -2.21
C LYS A 45 -19.64 1.73 -3.67
N GLY A 46 -19.78 0.57 -4.31
CA GLY A 46 -19.35 0.35 -5.70
C GLY A 46 -17.84 0.42 -5.92
N MET A 47 -17.04 0.35 -4.86
CA MET A 47 -15.58 0.30 -4.93
C MET A 47 -15.16 -1.17 -5.05
N HIS A 48 -14.48 -1.53 -6.14
CA HIS A 48 -14.13 -2.92 -6.45
C HIS A 48 -12.69 -3.29 -6.11
N MET A 49 -11.83 -2.29 -5.97
CA MET A 49 -10.40 -2.45 -5.72
C MET A 49 -9.97 -1.49 -4.61
N VAL A 50 -8.97 -1.91 -3.83
CA VAL A 50 -8.26 -1.10 -2.86
C VAL A 50 -6.78 -1.19 -3.18
N GLU A 51 -6.12 -0.03 -3.21
CA GLU A 51 -4.67 0.09 -3.27
C GLU A 51 -4.17 0.63 -1.93
N VAL A 52 -3.10 0.02 -1.41
CA VAL A 52 -2.37 0.51 -0.25
C VAL A 52 -0.90 0.61 -0.64
N ALA A 53 -0.32 1.80 -0.49
CA ALA A 53 1.09 2.04 -0.73
C ALA A 53 1.74 2.77 0.45
N ILE A 54 2.96 2.39 0.78
CA ILE A 54 3.79 3.00 1.82
C ILE A 54 5.06 3.50 1.14
N PHE A 55 5.35 4.78 1.31
CA PHE A 55 6.53 5.42 0.77
C PHE A 55 7.46 5.83 1.91
N ARG A 56 8.77 5.85 1.64
CA ARG A 56 9.78 6.31 2.59
C ARG A 56 9.51 7.74 3.06
N ASP A 57 9.11 8.59 2.11
CA ASP A 57 8.90 10.01 2.33
C ASP A 57 7.99 10.61 1.24
N ALA A 58 7.61 11.88 1.42
CA ALA A 58 6.77 12.60 0.47
C ALA A 58 7.44 12.75 -0.91
N ALA A 59 8.77 12.83 -0.99
CA ALA A 59 9.47 12.97 -2.27
C ALA A 59 9.37 11.68 -3.10
N ALA A 60 9.48 10.50 -2.45
CA ALA A 60 9.26 9.20 -3.09
C ALA A 60 7.83 9.08 -3.63
N LEU A 61 6.80 9.49 -2.86
CA LEU A 61 5.42 9.53 -3.35
C LEU A 61 5.26 10.43 -4.58
N GLN A 62 5.88 11.63 -4.57
CA GLN A 62 5.82 12.54 -5.72
C GLN A 62 6.57 11.99 -6.95
N ALA A 63 7.68 11.28 -6.74
CA ALA A 63 8.41 10.61 -7.80
C ALA A 63 7.57 9.48 -8.42
N PHE A 64 6.96 8.62 -7.59
CA PHE A 64 6.04 7.56 -8.02
C PHE A 64 4.87 8.12 -8.85
N ARG A 65 4.22 9.18 -8.39
CA ARG A 65 3.12 9.85 -9.11
C ARG A 65 3.51 10.36 -10.49
N LYS A 66 4.78 10.74 -10.67
CA LYS A 66 5.34 11.24 -11.92
C LYS A 66 5.98 10.14 -12.78
N HIS A 67 6.06 8.91 -12.28
CA HIS A 67 6.68 7.82 -13.00
C HIS A 67 5.85 7.47 -14.25
N PRO A 68 6.47 7.28 -15.44
CA PRO A 68 5.75 7.04 -16.68
C PRO A 68 4.78 5.85 -16.60
N TRP A 69 5.20 4.76 -15.95
CA TRP A 69 4.38 3.56 -15.79
C TRP A 69 3.14 3.81 -14.92
N HIS A 70 3.29 4.56 -13.83
CA HIS A 70 2.17 4.95 -12.98
C HIS A 70 1.21 5.89 -13.72
N GLN A 71 1.73 6.87 -14.47
CA GLN A 71 0.90 7.79 -15.25
C GLN A 71 0.12 7.05 -16.34
N GLU A 72 0.77 6.14 -17.06
CA GLU A 72 0.12 5.33 -18.09
C GLU A 72 -1.03 4.51 -17.50
N LEU A 73 -0.78 3.75 -16.44
CA LEU A 73 -1.80 2.91 -15.82
C LEU A 73 -2.94 3.74 -15.22
N THR A 74 -2.63 4.89 -14.59
CA THR A 74 -3.64 5.82 -14.06
C THR A 74 -4.50 6.42 -15.17
N ASN A 75 -3.91 6.76 -16.32
CA ASN A 75 -4.65 7.26 -17.48
C ASN A 75 -5.59 6.19 -18.06
N ILE A 76 -5.12 4.95 -18.14
CA ILE A 76 -5.95 3.80 -18.55
C ILE A 76 -7.09 3.61 -17.56
N LEU A 77 -6.80 3.59 -16.25
CA LEU A 77 -7.83 3.49 -15.21
C LEU A 77 -8.87 4.62 -15.33
N GLY A 78 -8.45 5.85 -15.63
CA GLY A 78 -9.31 7.04 -15.85
C GLY A 78 -10.35 6.88 -16.96
N THR A 79 -10.11 5.96 -17.89
CA THR A 79 -11.06 5.63 -18.96
C THR A 79 -12.19 4.74 -18.45
N PHE A 80 -11.90 3.86 -17.48
CA PHE A 80 -12.77 2.77 -17.06
C PHE A 80 -13.34 2.92 -15.66
N ALA A 81 -12.77 3.76 -14.81
CA ALA A 81 -13.15 3.85 -13.41
C ALA A 81 -13.00 5.27 -12.87
N ASP A 82 -13.84 5.56 -11.88
CA ASP A 82 -13.65 6.68 -10.96
C ASP A 82 -12.96 6.15 -9.69
N TRP A 83 -12.15 6.96 -9.04
CA TRP A 83 -11.51 6.58 -7.78
C TRP A 83 -11.44 7.76 -6.82
N ALA A 84 -11.17 7.42 -5.56
CA ALA A 84 -10.78 8.37 -4.54
C ALA A 84 -9.40 7.94 -4.02
N ALA A 85 -8.53 8.92 -3.81
CA ALA A 85 -7.22 8.72 -3.21
C ALA A 85 -7.09 9.66 -2.01
N GLY A 86 -6.38 9.21 -0.99
CA GLY A 86 -6.08 9.99 0.19
C GLY A 86 -4.72 9.58 0.72
N ASP A 87 -3.93 10.57 1.12
CA ASP A 87 -2.61 10.37 1.69
C ASP A 87 -2.68 10.62 3.19
N ILE A 88 -2.05 9.75 3.99
CA ILE A 88 -1.90 9.96 5.43
C ILE A 88 -0.40 10.11 5.69
N ASN A 89 0.00 11.29 6.16
CA ASN A 89 1.36 11.52 6.63
C ASN A 89 1.43 11.09 8.09
N ILE A 90 2.09 9.97 8.34
CA ILE A 90 2.34 9.45 9.69
C ILE A 90 3.81 9.68 10.03
N SER A 91 4.08 10.39 11.12
CA SER A 91 5.41 10.36 11.71
C SER A 91 5.59 9.07 12.51
N LEU A 92 6.75 8.41 12.37
CA LEU A 92 7.08 7.28 13.23
C LEU A 92 7.08 7.65 14.72
N ALA A 93 7.27 8.93 15.05
CA ALA A 93 7.17 9.44 16.41
C ALA A 93 5.74 9.37 17.00
N ASP A 94 4.73 9.36 16.13
CA ASP A 94 3.31 9.35 16.51
C ASP A 94 2.74 7.93 16.61
N LEU A 95 3.49 6.92 16.15
CA LEU A 95 3.09 5.52 16.29
C LEU A 95 3.23 5.08 17.75
N PRO A 96 2.24 4.34 18.29
CA PRO A 96 2.35 3.77 19.62
C PRO A 96 3.58 2.85 19.65
N ARG A 97 4.54 3.18 20.52
CA ARG A 97 5.72 2.32 20.71
C ARG A 97 5.25 0.99 21.28
N PRO A 98 5.72 -0.15 20.76
CA PRO A 98 5.47 -1.43 21.42
C PRO A 98 6.01 -1.34 22.85
N PRO A 99 5.34 -1.97 23.83
CA PRO A 99 5.84 -2.00 25.20
C PRO A 99 7.26 -2.57 25.18
N ILE A 100 8.19 -1.87 25.82
CA ILE A 100 9.54 -2.38 26.03
C ILE A 100 9.37 -3.70 26.80
N PRO A 101 9.86 -4.84 26.28
CA PRO A 101 9.85 -6.08 27.04
C PRO A 101 10.54 -5.80 28.37
N GLN A 102 9.80 -5.94 29.48
CA GLN A 102 10.42 -5.90 30.80
C GLN A 102 11.49 -7.00 30.81
N PRO A 103 12.73 -6.72 31.24
CA PRO A 103 13.69 -7.80 31.44
C PRO A 103 13.03 -8.83 32.34
N GLN A 104 12.94 -10.08 31.88
CA GLN A 104 12.53 -11.17 32.73
C GLN A 104 13.58 -11.26 33.83
N GLY A 105 13.27 -10.70 34.99
CA GLY A 105 14.07 -10.94 36.18
C GLY A 105 14.05 -12.45 36.41
N PHE A 106 15.22 -13.06 36.50
CA PHE A 106 15.32 -14.42 37.02
C PHE A 106 14.61 -14.45 38.37
N SER A 107 13.77 -15.46 38.59
CA SER A 107 13.18 -15.69 39.90
C SER A 107 14.30 -15.94 40.93
N GLU A 108 14.08 -15.56 42.19
CA GLU A 108 15.05 -15.87 43.27
C GLU A 108 15.35 -17.38 43.37
N GLU A 109 14.42 -18.24 42.92
CA GLU A 109 14.62 -19.68 42.81
C GLU A 109 15.63 -20.10 41.73
N GLU A 110 15.80 -19.32 40.66
CA GLU A 110 16.78 -19.57 39.60
C GLU A 110 18.18 -19.07 39.98
N LEU A 111 18.25 -18.01 40.81
CA LEU A 111 19.52 -17.46 41.32
C LEU A 111 20.13 -18.31 42.44
N ASN A 112 19.32 -19.06 43.19
CA ASN A 112 19.76 -19.87 44.33
C ASN A 112 20.12 -21.34 43.99
N ARG A 113 20.26 -21.69 42.70
CA ARG A 113 20.62 -23.05 42.24
C ARG A 113 22.10 -23.25 41.89
N ASN A 114 22.98 -22.31 42.23
CA ASN A 114 24.44 -22.43 42.07
C ASN A 114 25.15 -22.56 43.42
#